data_AF-A0A8J7TT46-F1
#
_entry.id   AF-A0A8J7TT46-F1
#
_cell.length_a   1.000
_cell.length_b   1.000
_cell.length_c   1.000
_cell.angle_alpha   90.00
_cell.angle_beta   90.00
_cell.angle_gamma   90.00
#
_symmetry.space_group_name_H-M   'P 1'
#
loop_
_entity.id
_entity.type
_entity.pdbx_description
1 polymer ?
#
loop_
_entity_poly.entity_id
_entity_poly.type
_entity_poly.pdbx_seq_one_letter_code
_entity_poly.pdbx_strand_id
1 'polypeptide(L)'
;MIDITLLIEAAKKAGLEKDADVQKAIQQATEQVLVQAYLSKELKSFVTDSAVKERYDRLVASLPKDEMEVKARHVLVKDEAAAKKIIEDLKKGADFLKIAREQSIDKASAQEGGDVGYFRKGDMVKEFADAAFALVPGKISETPVKTQFGWHVIKVDDKRKVKAPKFEEVQEQLKAAVLEESMLKLVTSLRDKAAIERFNQEGKPEIGGDKKVEEPAKK
;
A
#
# COMPACT_ATOMS: atom_id res chain seq x y z
N MET A 1 -20.70 -2.52 40.39
CA MET A 1 -21.81 -3.13 39.62
C MET A 1 -23.18 -2.82 40.22
N ILE A 2 -23.34 -2.72 41.54
CA ILE A 2 -24.62 -2.38 42.19
C ILE A 2 -25.16 -1.01 41.72
N ASP A 3 -24.31 0.00 41.63
CA ASP A 3 -24.73 1.37 41.25
C ASP A 3 -25.31 1.44 39.82
N ILE A 4 -24.73 0.69 38.87
CA ILE A 4 -25.24 0.62 37.49
C ILE A 4 -26.61 -0.05 37.47
N THR A 5 -26.81 -1.11 38.24
CA THR A 5 -28.11 -1.78 38.37
C THR A 5 -29.18 -0.83 38.93
N LEU A 6 -28.85 -0.06 39.98
CA LEU A 6 -29.77 0.94 40.55
C LEU A 6 -30.14 2.03 39.54
N LEU A 7 -29.18 2.49 38.73
CA LEU A 7 -29.42 3.46 37.66
C LEU A 7 -30.31 2.88 36.55
N ILE A 8 -30.12 1.62 36.17
CA ILE A 8 -30.98 0.92 35.18
C ILE A 8 -32.41 0.80 35.72
N GLU A 9 -32.58 0.42 36.98
CA GLU A 9 -33.91 0.33 37.61
C GLU A 9 -34.62 1.70 37.67
N ALA A 10 -33.89 2.76 38.01
CA ALA A 10 -34.41 4.13 38.00
C ALA A 10 -34.82 4.56 36.59
N ALA A 11 -34.00 4.27 35.57
CA ALA A 11 -34.30 4.55 34.16
C ALA A 11 -35.57 3.82 33.68
N LYS A 12 -35.75 2.55 34.07
CA LYS A 12 -36.96 1.77 33.78
C LYS A 12 -38.19 2.36 34.45
N LYS A 13 -38.11 2.74 35.73
CA LYS A 13 -39.21 3.40 36.45
C LYS A 13 -39.58 4.76 35.84
N ALA A 14 -38.60 5.49 35.32
CA ALA A 14 -38.81 6.74 34.61
C ALA A 14 -39.38 6.56 33.18
N GLY A 15 -39.57 5.31 32.73
CA GLY A 15 -40.13 5.01 31.41
C GLY A 15 -39.20 5.32 30.24
N LEU A 16 -37.89 5.51 30.49
CA LEU A 16 -36.92 5.86 29.45
C LEU A 16 -36.80 4.77 28.36
N GLU A 17 -37.21 3.54 28.63
CA GLU A 17 -37.31 2.50 27.61
C GLU A 17 -38.33 2.84 26.50
N LYS A 18 -39.28 3.74 26.71
CA LYS A 18 -40.25 4.17 25.69
C LYS A 18 -39.88 5.49 25.02
N ASP A 19 -38.82 6.13 25.50
CA ASP A 19 -38.34 7.38 24.93
C ASP A 19 -37.85 7.16 23.49
N ALA A 20 -38.19 8.09 22.60
CA ALA A 20 -37.93 7.93 21.18
C ALA A 20 -36.42 7.94 20.86
N ASP A 21 -35.63 8.78 21.54
CA ASP A 21 -34.19 8.86 21.32
C ASP A 21 -33.50 7.61 21.90
N VAL A 22 -33.96 7.12 23.04
CA VAL A 22 -33.48 5.85 23.62
C VAL A 22 -33.79 4.66 22.72
N GLN A 23 -35.02 4.55 22.20
CA GLN A 23 -35.40 3.48 21.27
C GLN A 23 -34.57 3.53 19.98
N LYS A 24 -34.35 4.72 19.43
CA LYS A 24 -33.48 4.90 18.27
C LYS A 24 -32.04 4.47 18.56
N ALA A 25 -31.49 4.85 19.71
CA ALA A 25 -30.14 4.43 20.11
C ALA A 25 -30.04 2.90 20.30
N ILE A 26 -31.05 2.26 20.89
CA ILE A 26 -31.13 0.80 21.04
C ILE A 26 -31.19 0.12 19.67
N GLN A 27 -32.00 0.64 18.74
CA GLN A 27 -32.10 0.11 17.38
C GLN A 27 -30.75 0.20 16.66
N GLN A 28 -30.11 1.37 16.69
CA GLN A 28 -28.79 1.58 16.07
C GLN A 28 -27.72 0.66 16.66
N ALA A 29 -27.70 0.52 17.99
CA ALA A 29 -26.77 -0.39 18.67
C ALA A 29 -27.04 -1.85 18.27
N THR A 30 -28.32 -2.23 18.14
CA THR A 30 -28.72 -3.57 17.69
C THR A 30 -28.27 -3.83 16.26
N GLU A 31 -28.52 -2.90 15.33
CA GLU A 31 -28.07 -2.99 13.94
C GLU A 31 -26.54 -3.14 13.85
N GLN A 32 -25.79 -2.32 14.60
CA GLN A 32 -24.33 -2.40 14.64
C GLN A 32 -23.83 -3.76 15.15
N VAL A 33 -24.42 -4.27 16.23
CA VAL A 33 -24.06 -5.59 16.80
C VAL A 33 -24.39 -6.72 15.83
N LEU A 34 -25.54 -6.65 15.15
CA LEU A 34 -25.94 -7.64 14.15
C LEU A 34 -24.98 -7.66 12.95
N VAL A 35 -24.61 -6.49 12.43
CA VAL A 35 -23.61 -6.38 11.35
C VAL A 35 -22.28 -6.98 11.79
N GLN A 36 -21.78 -6.61 12.97
CA GLN A 36 -20.52 -7.13 13.49
C GLN A 36 -20.56 -8.65 13.69
N ALA A 37 -21.64 -9.17 14.28
CA ALA A 37 -21.81 -10.60 14.50
C ALA A 37 -21.87 -11.37 13.18
N TYR A 38 -22.60 -10.85 12.19
CA TYR A 38 -22.70 -11.44 10.87
C TYR A 38 -21.35 -11.45 10.15
N LEU A 39 -20.65 -10.31 10.08
CA LEU A 39 -19.32 -10.24 9.49
C LEU A 39 -18.34 -11.18 10.20
N SER A 40 -18.33 -11.21 11.53
CA SER A 40 -17.46 -12.11 12.29
C SER A 40 -17.74 -13.58 12.00
N LYS A 41 -19.02 -13.96 11.86
CA LYS A 41 -19.42 -15.34 11.55
C LYS A 41 -19.04 -15.73 10.13
N GLU A 42 -19.37 -14.90 9.14
CA GLU A 42 -19.14 -15.21 7.73
C GLU A 42 -17.65 -15.15 7.38
N LEU A 43 -16.95 -14.08 7.76
CA LEU A 43 -15.55 -13.82 7.40
C LEU A 43 -14.57 -14.83 7.99
N LYS A 44 -14.90 -15.48 9.12
CA LYS A 44 -14.09 -16.57 9.68
C LYS A 44 -13.85 -17.71 8.68
N SER A 45 -14.81 -17.98 7.81
CA SER A 45 -14.67 -19.02 6.78
C SER A 45 -13.87 -18.58 5.56
N PHE A 46 -13.72 -17.26 5.36
CA PHE A 46 -13.00 -16.69 4.21
C PHE A 46 -11.53 -16.37 4.52
N VAL A 47 -11.21 -15.93 5.73
CA VAL A 47 -9.83 -15.62 6.14
C VAL A 47 -9.15 -16.90 6.66
N THR A 48 -8.85 -17.80 5.73
CA THR A 48 -8.14 -19.06 6.00
C THR A 48 -6.66 -18.96 5.64
N ASP A 49 -5.81 -19.82 6.22
CA ASP A 49 -4.40 -19.89 5.83
C ASP A 49 -4.21 -20.16 4.33
N SER A 50 -5.13 -20.94 3.72
CA SER A 50 -5.15 -21.16 2.28
C SER A 50 -5.40 -19.86 1.50
N ALA A 51 -6.39 -19.06 1.91
CA ALA A 51 -6.69 -17.80 1.25
C ALA A 51 -5.53 -16.80 1.37
N VAL A 52 -4.86 -16.76 2.52
CA VAL A 52 -3.67 -15.93 2.75
C VAL A 52 -2.51 -16.39 1.87
N LYS A 53 -2.31 -17.71 1.74
CA LYS A 53 -1.29 -18.28 0.85
C LYS A 53 -1.57 -18.01 -0.63
N GLU A 54 -2.81 -18.19 -1.09
CA GLU A 54 -3.21 -17.85 -2.45
C GLU A 54 -3.01 -16.36 -2.75
N ARG A 55 -3.27 -15.49 -1.77
CA ARG A 55 -3.04 -14.04 -1.92
C ARG A 55 -1.56 -13.72 -2.05
N TYR A 56 -0.71 -14.42 -1.29
CA TYR A 56 0.75 -14.34 -1.44
C TYR A 56 1.19 -14.82 -2.83
N ASP A 57 0.70 -15.97 -3.30
CA ASP A 57 1.05 -16.50 -4.61
C ASP A 57 0.66 -15.51 -5.73
N ARG A 58 -0.51 -14.85 -5.62
CA ARG A 58 -0.90 -13.75 -6.52
C ARG A 58 0.05 -12.55 -6.43
N LEU A 59 0.48 -12.17 -5.23
CA LEU A 59 1.46 -11.09 -5.04
C LEU A 59 2.76 -11.44 -5.75
N VAL A 60 3.32 -12.63 -5.50
CA VAL A 60 4.56 -13.09 -6.13
C VAL A 60 4.41 -13.16 -7.65
N ALA A 61 3.29 -13.67 -8.16
CA ALA A 61 3.02 -13.76 -9.58
C ALA A 61 2.86 -12.39 -10.26
N SER A 62 2.40 -11.37 -9.52
CA SER A 62 2.26 -10.00 -10.01
C SER A 62 3.58 -9.22 -10.05
N LEU A 63 4.60 -9.68 -9.32
CA LEU A 63 5.91 -9.05 -9.37
C LEU A 63 6.54 -9.28 -10.74
N PRO A 64 7.11 -8.25 -11.39
CA PRO A 64 7.75 -8.45 -12.67
C PRO A 64 8.97 -9.36 -12.48
N LYS A 65 8.98 -10.50 -13.18
CA LYS A 65 9.96 -11.59 -13.00
C LYS A 65 11.41 -11.19 -13.29
N ASP A 66 11.58 -10.13 -14.07
CA ASP A 66 12.87 -9.58 -14.48
C ASP A 66 13.09 -8.17 -13.92
N GLU A 67 12.29 -7.73 -12.95
CA GLU A 67 12.55 -6.47 -12.26
C GLU A 67 13.85 -6.58 -11.46
N MET A 68 14.73 -5.60 -11.68
CA MET A 68 16.01 -5.50 -11.02
C MET A 68 15.99 -4.31 -10.07
N GLU A 69 16.65 -4.46 -8.94
CA GLU A 69 17.02 -3.36 -8.05
C GLU A 69 18.51 -3.09 -8.22
N VAL A 70 18.86 -1.82 -8.26
CA VAL A 70 20.26 -1.36 -8.28
C VAL A 70 20.54 -0.71 -6.94
N LYS A 71 21.64 -1.09 -6.30
CA LYS A 71 22.22 -0.31 -5.21
C LYS A 71 23.26 0.64 -5.78
N ALA A 72 23.10 1.93 -5.57
CA ALA A 72 24.03 2.93 -6.07
C ALA A 72 24.34 4.00 -5.02
N ARG A 73 25.42 4.74 -5.31
CA ARG A 73 25.75 6.00 -4.66
C ARG A 73 25.87 7.09 -5.69
N HIS A 74 25.69 8.34 -5.27
CA HIS A 74 25.92 9.47 -6.15
C HIS A 74 26.56 10.67 -5.48
N VAL A 75 27.18 11.50 -6.30
CA VAL A 75 27.55 12.88 -5.97
C VAL A 75 26.72 13.80 -6.85
N LEU A 76 25.97 14.71 -6.25
CA LEU A 76 25.18 15.71 -6.99
C LEU A 76 25.90 17.06 -6.93
N VAL A 77 26.07 17.72 -8.07
CA VAL A 77 26.65 19.08 -8.16
C VAL A 77 25.85 19.95 -9.12
N LYS A 78 25.97 21.27 -8.99
CA LYS A 78 25.24 22.23 -9.84
C LYS A 78 25.83 22.32 -11.26
N ASP A 79 27.14 22.13 -11.38
CA ASP A 79 27.89 22.42 -12.61
C ASP A 79 28.45 21.15 -13.25
N GLU A 80 28.31 21.03 -14.57
CA GLU A 80 28.82 19.87 -15.34
C GLU A 80 30.34 19.72 -15.21
N ALA A 81 31.06 20.86 -15.20
CA ALA A 81 32.51 20.88 -15.07
C ALA A 81 32.97 20.29 -13.73
N ALA A 82 32.23 20.55 -12.64
CA ALA A 82 32.52 19.96 -11.34
C ALA A 82 32.30 18.44 -11.37
N ALA A 83 31.22 17.97 -12.00
CA ALA A 83 30.97 16.54 -12.15
C ALA A 83 32.06 15.83 -12.99
N LYS A 84 32.52 16.46 -14.09
CA LYS A 84 33.63 15.93 -14.90
C LYS A 84 34.92 15.80 -14.08
N LYS A 85 35.26 16.83 -13.30
CA LYS A 85 36.42 16.81 -12.41
C LYS A 85 36.33 15.68 -11.38
N ILE A 86 35.16 15.50 -10.76
CA ILE A 86 34.92 14.40 -9.82
C ILE A 86 35.16 13.05 -10.49
N ILE A 87 34.67 12.83 -11.72
CA ILE A 87 34.90 11.59 -12.47
C ILE A 87 36.40 11.35 -12.70
N GLU A 88 37.16 12.39 -13.06
CA GLU A 88 38.62 12.28 -13.25
C GLU A 88 39.35 11.95 -11.94
N ASP A 89 38.99 12.59 -10.84
CA ASP A 89 39.60 12.34 -9.53
C ASP A 89 39.30 10.90 -9.06
N LEU A 90 38.08 10.42 -9.27
CA LEU A 90 37.70 9.04 -8.97
C LEU A 90 38.46 8.03 -9.84
N LYS A 91 38.69 8.32 -11.13
CA LYS A 91 39.51 7.48 -12.02
C LYS A 91 40.97 7.41 -11.58
N LYS A 92 41.48 8.44 -10.88
CA LYS A 92 42.82 8.48 -10.28
C LYS A 92 42.89 7.80 -8.90
N GLY A 93 41.78 7.26 -8.39
CA GLY A 93 41.72 6.54 -7.12
C GLY A 93 41.31 7.38 -5.92
N ALA A 94 40.72 8.56 -6.12
CA ALA A 94 40.13 9.32 -5.02
C ALA A 94 38.97 8.54 -4.36
N ASP A 95 38.77 8.77 -3.05
CA ASP A 95 37.69 8.14 -2.30
C ASP A 95 36.33 8.78 -2.61
N PHE A 96 35.42 7.97 -3.14
CA PHE A 96 34.05 8.38 -3.45
C PHE A 96 33.29 8.87 -2.22
N LEU A 97 33.44 8.23 -1.05
CA LEU A 97 32.70 8.62 0.15
C LEU A 97 33.13 10.02 0.61
N LYS A 98 34.43 10.30 0.55
CA LYS A 98 34.98 11.61 0.90
C LYS A 98 34.45 12.69 -0.06
N ILE A 99 34.53 12.44 -1.37
CA ILE A 99 34.03 13.39 -2.37
C ILE A 99 32.53 13.63 -2.19
N ALA A 100 31.72 12.59 -1.96
CA ALA A 100 30.29 12.74 -1.73
C ALA A 100 29.99 13.62 -0.52
N ARG A 101 30.67 13.41 0.61
CA ARG A 101 30.52 14.23 1.83
C ARG A 101 30.88 15.69 1.61
N GLU A 102 31.99 15.93 0.92
CA GLU A 102 32.57 17.27 0.77
C GLU A 102 31.90 18.09 -0.35
N GLN A 103 31.59 17.45 -1.47
CA GLN A 103 31.21 18.14 -2.71
C GLN A 103 29.74 17.96 -3.10
N SER A 104 29.05 16.94 -2.59
CA SER A 104 27.63 16.74 -2.95
C SER A 104 26.75 17.85 -2.37
N ILE A 105 25.85 18.38 -3.20
CA ILE A 105 24.79 19.29 -2.78
C ILE A 105 23.57 18.54 -2.24
N ASP A 106 23.45 17.24 -2.51
CA ASP A 106 22.47 16.39 -1.84
C ASP A 106 22.95 16.05 -0.43
N LYS A 107 22.50 16.83 0.55
CA LYS A 107 22.92 16.67 1.95
C LYS A 107 22.30 15.44 2.63
N ALA A 108 21.23 14.88 2.09
CA ALA A 108 20.58 13.71 2.67
C ALA A 108 21.43 12.45 2.49
N SER A 109 21.94 12.22 1.28
CA SER A 109 22.80 11.07 0.98
C SER A 109 24.29 11.32 1.26
N ALA A 110 24.75 12.59 1.20
CA ALA A 110 26.17 12.93 1.32
C ALA A 110 26.84 12.35 2.57
N GLN A 111 26.17 12.39 3.73
CA GLN A 111 26.75 11.90 4.99
C GLN A 111 27.08 10.40 4.94
N GLU A 112 26.23 9.63 4.27
CA GLU A 112 26.40 8.19 4.01
C GLU A 112 27.23 7.92 2.75
N GLY A 113 28.03 8.89 2.30
CA GLY A 113 28.88 8.76 1.11
C GLY A 113 28.10 8.68 -0.19
N GLY A 114 26.91 9.27 -0.22
CA GLY A 114 26.02 9.33 -1.38
C GLY A 114 25.13 8.10 -1.56
N ASP A 115 25.05 7.19 -0.59
CA ASP A 115 24.24 5.96 -0.69
C ASP A 115 22.74 6.29 -0.79
N VAL A 116 22.09 5.75 -1.84
CA VAL A 116 20.63 5.85 -2.07
C VAL A 116 19.92 4.52 -1.87
N GLY A 117 20.62 3.51 -1.37
CA GLY A 117 20.07 2.18 -1.14
C GLY A 117 19.73 1.43 -2.44
N TYR A 118 18.93 0.38 -2.29
CA TYR A 118 18.37 -0.35 -3.43
C TYR A 118 17.13 0.37 -3.95
N PHE A 119 17.06 0.58 -5.26
CA PHE A 119 15.92 1.18 -5.91
C PHE A 119 15.59 0.47 -7.22
N ARG A 120 14.31 0.51 -7.58
CA ARG A 120 13.78 0.07 -8.87
C ARG A 120 13.81 1.21 -9.87
N LYS A 121 13.68 0.87 -11.15
CA LYS A 121 13.76 1.86 -12.22
C LYS A 121 12.71 2.98 -12.11
N GLY A 122 11.54 2.69 -11.53
CA GLY A 122 10.47 3.66 -11.31
C GLY A 122 10.60 4.53 -10.06
N ASP A 123 11.52 4.19 -9.14
CA ASP A 123 11.67 4.89 -7.86
C ASP A 123 12.50 6.17 -7.98
N MET A 124 13.25 6.32 -9.08
CA MET A 124 14.16 7.42 -9.35
C MET A 124 13.79 8.16 -10.63
N VAL A 125 14.28 9.40 -10.78
CA VAL A 125 14.13 10.13 -12.05
C VAL A 125 14.77 9.36 -13.19
N LYS A 126 14.12 9.40 -14.36
CA LYS A 126 14.40 8.51 -15.50
C LYS A 126 15.87 8.52 -15.92
N GLU A 127 16.48 9.70 -16.00
CA GLU A 127 17.87 9.87 -16.43
C GLU A 127 18.86 9.23 -15.45
N PHE A 128 18.60 9.37 -14.14
CA PHE A 128 19.40 8.74 -13.10
C PHE A 128 19.25 7.22 -13.13
N ALA A 129 18.00 6.74 -13.20
CA ALA A 129 17.70 5.33 -13.23
C ALA A 129 18.32 4.65 -14.46
N ASP A 130 18.16 5.22 -15.66
CA ASP A 130 18.73 4.67 -16.88
C ASP A 130 20.26 4.55 -16.81
N ALA A 131 20.94 5.60 -16.33
CA ALA A 131 22.39 5.58 -16.18
C ALA A 131 22.85 4.53 -15.14
N ALA A 132 22.20 4.47 -13.97
CA ALA A 132 22.55 3.50 -12.94
C ALA A 132 22.28 2.05 -13.40
N PHE A 133 21.16 1.80 -14.08
CA PHE A 133 20.84 0.46 -14.59
C PHE A 133 21.72 0.04 -15.78
N ALA A 134 22.36 0.96 -16.49
CA ALA A 134 23.33 0.64 -17.54
C ALA A 134 24.73 0.28 -17.00
N LEU A 135 25.09 0.77 -15.80
CA LEU A 135 26.43 0.57 -15.22
C LEU A 135 26.66 -0.84 -14.67
N VAL A 136 27.88 -1.35 -14.77
CA VAL A 136 28.27 -2.61 -14.12
C VAL A 136 28.53 -2.36 -12.63
N PRO A 137 28.16 -3.27 -11.71
CA PRO A 137 28.55 -3.18 -10.29
C PRO A 137 30.04 -2.91 -10.11
N GLY A 138 30.37 -2.02 -9.18
CA GLY A 138 31.71 -1.51 -8.92
C GLY A 138 32.17 -0.37 -9.84
N LYS A 139 31.43 -0.03 -10.91
CA LYS A 139 31.80 1.04 -11.86
C LYS A 139 31.12 2.36 -11.53
N ILE A 140 31.76 3.43 -11.97
CA ILE A 140 31.23 4.80 -11.95
C ILE A 140 30.71 5.20 -13.34
N SER A 141 29.82 6.17 -13.40
CA SER A 141 29.38 6.82 -14.65
C SER A 141 30.56 7.44 -15.39
N GLU A 142 30.74 7.10 -16.66
CA GLU A 142 31.84 7.64 -17.48
C GLU A 142 31.68 9.12 -17.81
N THR A 143 30.43 9.59 -17.85
CA THR A 143 30.04 10.97 -18.11
C THR A 143 29.06 11.45 -17.03
N PRO A 144 29.00 12.77 -16.75
CA PRO A 144 28.01 13.33 -15.85
C PRO A 144 26.57 13.06 -16.32
N VAL A 145 25.70 12.69 -15.39
CA VAL A 145 24.28 12.42 -15.67
C VAL A 145 23.45 13.63 -15.29
N LYS A 146 22.82 14.29 -16.26
CA LYS A 146 21.97 15.46 -16.02
C LYS A 146 20.57 15.04 -15.57
N THR A 147 20.06 15.69 -14.53
CA THR A 147 18.66 15.61 -14.12
C THR A 147 18.14 17.02 -13.83
N GLN A 148 16.87 17.13 -13.43
CA GLN A 148 16.29 18.39 -12.93
C GLN A 148 16.99 18.93 -11.67
N PHE A 149 17.75 18.11 -10.94
CA PHE A 149 18.43 18.51 -9.71
C PHE A 149 19.87 18.99 -9.92
N GLY A 150 20.41 18.83 -11.13
CA GLY A 150 21.79 19.16 -11.47
C GLY A 150 22.50 18.00 -12.18
N TRP A 151 23.77 17.80 -11.84
CA TRP A 151 24.64 16.82 -12.46
C TRP A 151 25.08 15.76 -11.44
N HIS A 152 24.85 14.50 -11.79
CA HIS A 152 25.17 13.36 -10.95
C HIS A 152 26.41 12.65 -11.46
N VAL A 153 27.26 12.23 -10.53
CA VAL A 153 28.26 11.18 -10.75
C VAL A 153 27.78 9.96 -9.98
N ILE A 154 27.54 8.85 -10.68
CA ILE A 154 26.89 7.66 -10.11
C ILE A 154 27.93 6.56 -9.97
N LYS A 155 27.89 5.81 -8.87
CA LYS A 155 28.60 4.54 -8.70
C LYS A 155 27.59 3.46 -8.38
N VAL A 156 27.59 2.35 -9.12
CA VAL A 156 26.77 1.19 -8.77
C VAL A 156 27.57 0.28 -7.86
N ASP A 157 27.02 -0.07 -6.71
CA ASP A 157 27.63 -1.01 -5.78
C ASP A 157 27.16 -2.44 -6.05
N ASP A 158 25.86 -2.64 -6.31
CA ASP A 158 25.27 -3.97 -6.50
C ASP A 158 24.04 -3.92 -7.42
N LYS A 159 23.70 -5.08 -7.99
CA LYS A 159 22.46 -5.31 -8.73
C LYS A 159 21.87 -6.65 -8.36
N ARG A 160 20.58 -6.68 -8.04
CA ARG A 160 19.86 -7.91 -7.71
C ARG A 160 18.51 -7.97 -8.39
N LYS A 161 18.00 -9.19 -8.59
CA LYS A 161 16.58 -9.37 -8.92
C LYS A 161 15.74 -8.95 -7.73
N VAL A 162 14.62 -8.28 -8.00
CA VAL A 162 13.57 -8.08 -7.00
C VAL A 162 13.18 -9.45 -6.49
N LYS A 163 13.30 -9.65 -5.18
CA LYS A 163 12.80 -10.85 -4.52
C LYS A 163 11.43 -10.53 -3.95
N ALA A 164 10.52 -11.48 -4.04
CA ALA A 164 9.31 -11.41 -3.25
C ALA A 164 9.69 -11.28 -1.76
N PRO A 165 8.96 -10.44 -1.00
CA PRO A 165 9.11 -10.44 0.46
C PRO A 165 8.82 -11.85 0.98
N LYS A 166 9.41 -12.22 2.11
CA LYS A 166 9.11 -13.53 2.70
C LYS A 166 7.66 -13.54 3.17
N PHE A 167 7.02 -14.71 3.10
CA PHE A 167 5.62 -14.84 3.53
C PHE A 167 5.39 -14.32 4.95
N GLU A 168 6.31 -14.62 5.86
CA GLU A 168 6.25 -14.22 7.27
C GLU A 168 6.33 -12.69 7.45
N GLU A 169 7.03 -11.98 6.56
CA GLU A 169 7.19 -10.52 6.62
C GLU A 169 5.90 -9.79 6.20
N VAL A 170 5.08 -10.43 5.37
CA VAL A 170 3.84 -9.83 4.83
C VAL A 170 2.56 -10.53 5.29
N GLN A 171 2.65 -11.56 6.12
CA GLN A 171 1.50 -12.39 6.50
C GLN A 171 0.34 -11.58 7.09
N GLU A 172 0.61 -10.63 7.99
CA GLU A 172 -0.43 -9.79 8.60
C GLU A 172 -1.08 -8.84 7.60
N GLN A 173 -0.30 -8.28 6.67
CA GLN A 173 -0.81 -7.44 5.59
C GLN A 173 -1.68 -8.26 4.63
N LEU A 174 -1.28 -9.50 4.33
CA LEU A 174 -2.05 -10.41 3.50
C LEU A 174 -3.36 -10.82 4.17
N LYS A 175 -3.37 -11.08 5.48
CA LYS A 175 -4.60 -11.35 6.24
C LYS A 175 -5.57 -10.18 6.14
N ALA A 176 -5.09 -8.95 6.32
CA ALA A 176 -5.90 -7.74 6.18
C ALA A 176 -6.46 -7.60 4.75
N ALA A 177 -5.64 -7.81 3.73
CA ALA A 177 -6.07 -7.77 2.33
C ALA A 177 -7.12 -8.85 2.01
N VAL A 178 -6.93 -10.08 2.52
CA VAL A 178 -7.90 -11.17 2.36
C VAL A 178 -9.22 -10.82 3.07
N LEU A 179 -9.16 -10.21 4.26
CA LEU A 179 -10.37 -9.76 4.97
C LEU A 179 -11.15 -8.73 4.15
N GLU A 180 -10.48 -7.73 3.60
CA GLU A 180 -11.09 -6.70 2.75
C GLU A 180 -11.70 -7.31 1.48
N GLU A 181 -10.94 -8.14 0.76
CA GLU A 181 -11.42 -8.86 -0.44
C GLU A 181 -12.66 -9.72 -0.10
N SER A 182 -12.67 -10.36 1.06
CA SER A 182 -13.77 -11.21 1.51
C SER A 182 -15.02 -10.42 1.88
N MET A 183 -14.85 -9.25 2.53
CA MET A 183 -15.94 -8.33 2.79
C MET A 183 -16.59 -7.83 1.49
N LEU A 184 -15.78 -7.43 0.51
CA LEU A 184 -16.28 -6.98 -0.79
C LEU A 184 -17.04 -8.09 -1.53
N LYS A 185 -16.55 -9.33 -1.47
CA LYS A 185 -17.24 -10.50 -2.04
C LYS A 185 -18.56 -10.78 -1.33
N LEU A 186 -18.58 -10.73 0.00
CA LEU A 186 -19.79 -10.96 0.79
C LEU A 186 -20.86 -9.91 0.48
N VAL A 187 -20.50 -8.62 0.49
CA VAL A 187 -21.44 -7.53 0.18
C VAL A 187 -21.94 -7.63 -1.25
N THR A 188 -21.07 -7.94 -2.22
CA THR A 188 -21.48 -8.15 -3.62
C THR A 188 -22.48 -9.32 -3.72
N SER A 189 -22.18 -10.46 -3.10
CA SER A 189 -23.07 -11.64 -3.08
C SER A 189 -24.43 -11.33 -2.44
N LEU A 190 -24.46 -10.53 -1.36
CA LEU A 190 -25.71 -10.10 -0.75
C LEU A 190 -26.51 -9.15 -1.66
N ARG A 191 -25.83 -8.25 -2.37
CA ARG A 191 -26.46 -7.35 -3.34
C ARG A 191 -27.06 -8.11 -4.51
N ASP A 192 -26.34 -9.08 -5.06
CA ASP A 192 -26.77 -9.88 -6.21
C ASP A 192 -28.02 -10.71 -5.89
N LYS A 193 -28.22 -11.07 -4.61
CA LYS A 193 -29.37 -11.83 -4.12
C LYS A 193 -30.53 -10.94 -3.64
N ALA A 194 -30.31 -9.64 -3.52
CA ALA A 194 -31.31 -8.70 -3.04
C ALA A 194 -32.03 -8.03 -4.21
N ALA A 195 -33.36 -7.89 -4.11
CA ALA A 195 -34.10 -6.99 -4.98
C ALA A 195 -33.87 -5.55 -4.52
N ILE A 196 -32.90 -4.86 -5.15
CA ILE A 196 -32.55 -3.48 -4.81
C ILE A 196 -33.26 -2.52 -5.77
N GLU A 197 -34.24 -1.78 -5.25
CA GLU A 197 -34.79 -0.61 -5.94
C GLU A 197 -33.97 0.63 -5.53
N ARG A 198 -33.32 1.27 -6.50
CA ARG A 198 -32.56 2.51 -6.28
C ARG A 198 -33.45 3.70 -6.59
N PHE A 199 -33.42 4.73 -5.74
CA PHE A 199 -34.11 5.99 -5.96
C PHE A 199 -33.07 7.11 -6.02
N ASN A 200 -33.25 8.04 -6.94
CA ASN A 200 -32.42 9.24 -7.06
C ASN A 200 -32.70 10.23 -5.90
N GLN A 201 -31.96 11.33 -5.83
CA GLN A 201 -32.12 12.37 -4.79
C GLN A 201 -33.52 13.02 -4.78
N GLU A 202 -34.32 12.83 -5.83
CA GLU A 202 -35.70 13.32 -5.95
C GLU A 202 -36.75 12.26 -5.55
N GLY A 203 -36.32 11.08 -5.10
CA GLY A 203 -37.21 9.97 -4.74
C GLY A 203 -37.81 9.22 -5.93
N LYS A 204 -37.29 9.39 -7.15
CA LYS A 204 -37.71 8.64 -8.35
C LYS A 204 -36.84 7.41 -8.57
N PRO A 205 -37.38 6.27 -9.04
CA PRO A 205 -36.58 5.10 -9.35
C PRO A 205 -35.48 5.42 -10.36
N GLU A 206 -34.22 5.07 -10.06
CA GLU A 206 -33.15 5.07 -11.06
C GLU A 206 -33.42 3.95 -12.06
N ILE A 207 -33.74 4.33 -13.30
CA ILE A 207 -33.94 3.38 -14.39
C ILE A 207 -32.58 2.77 -14.73
N GLY A 208 -32.33 1.54 -14.25
CA GLY A 208 -31.08 0.81 -14.48
C GLY A 208 -30.63 -0.15 -13.36
N GLY A 209 -31.35 -0.22 -12.23
CA GLY A 209 -31.07 -1.23 -11.21
C GLY A 209 -31.46 -2.64 -11.68
N ASP A 210 -30.49 -3.55 -11.77
CA ASP A 210 -30.64 -4.96 -12.16
C ASP A 210 -31.83 -5.64 -11.45
N LYS A 211 -32.99 -5.66 -12.11
CA LYS A 211 -34.11 -6.52 -11.73
C LYS A 211 -33.83 -7.94 -12.24
N LYS A 212 -33.08 -8.75 -11.48
CA LYS A 212 -33.23 -10.21 -11.57
C LYS A 212 -34.42 -10.63 -10.72
N VAL A 213 -35.59 -10.64 -11.35
CA VAL A 213 -36.79 -11.28 -10.81
C VAL A 213 -36.60 -12.79 -11.03
N GLU A 214 -36.22 -13.54 -10.00
CA GLU A 214 -36.40 -14.99 -10.00
C GLU A 214 -37.87 -15.27 -9.69
N GLU A 215 -38.62 -15.74 -10.69
CA GLU A 215 -39.95 -16.30 -10.49
C GLU A 215 -39.85 -17.58 -9.65
N PRO A 216 -40.73 -17.80 -8.65
CA PRO A 216 -40.76 -19.07 -7.94
C PRO A 216 -41.30 -20.15 -8.88
N ALA A 217 -40.48 -21.19 -9.09
CA ALA A 217 -40.86 -22.38 -9.83
C ALA A 217 -42.08 -23.04 -9.16
N LYS A 218 -43.21 -23.05 -9.88
CA LYS A 218 -44.36 -23.88 -9.55
C LYS A 218 -43.98 -25.36 -9.70
N LYS A 219 -44.10 -26.13 -8.63
CA LYS A 219 -44.73 -27.45 -8.62
C LYS A 219 -45.14 -27.86 -7.21
#